data_AF-A0A5J4RWT8-F1
#
_entry.id   AF-A0A5J4RWT8-F1
#
_cell.length_a   1.000
_cell.length_b   1.000
_cell.length_c   1.000
_cell.angle_alpha   90.00
_cell.angle_beta   90.00
_cell.angle_gamma   90.00
#
_symmetry.space_group_name_H-M   'P 1'
#
loop_
_entity.id
_entity.type
_entity.pdbx_description
1 polymer ?
#
loop_
_entity_poly.entity_id
_entity_poly.type
_entity_poly.pdbx_seq_one_letter_code
_entity_poly.pdbx_strand_id
1 'polypeptide(L)'
;MEYKKIQQNELQFLSLTGLSPTEFETLSIDFSVELEVYMSKYTFEGKERVRLYKPRKRSSLPTVEDKLFFILVFMKTNPLQEHHAASFGMTQPKANMYIHLFIPLLEKTLKRMGELPTRKASLVVELVKNYSDVLLDGTERPIQRPPDADRQKSCYSGKKNS
;
A
#
# COMPACT_ATOMS: atom_id res chain seq x y z
N MET A 1 1.27 16.47 8.83
CA MET A 1 0.15 15.98 8.00
C MET A 1 -0.75 15.20 8.93
N GLU A 2 -1.94 15.74 9.19
CA GLU A 2 -2.87 15.20 10.19
C GLU A 2 -4.09 14.66 9.47
N TYR A 3 -4.41 13.38 9.70
CA TYR A 3 -5.51 12.69 9.03
C TYR A 3 -6.82 13.48 9.10
N LYS A 4 -7.27 13.86 10.30
CA LYS A 4 -8.56 14.57 10.50
C LYS A 4 -8.66 15.91 9.77
N LYS A 5 -7.53 16.60 9.56
CA LYS A 5 -7.51 17.87 8.81
C LYS A 5 -7.61 17.61 7.31
N ILE A 6 -6.87 16.63 6.79
CA ILE A 6 -6.86 16.30 5.37
C ILE A 6 -8.18 15.64 4.94
N GLN A 7 -8.80 14.82 5.80
CA GLN A 7 -10.08 14.16 5.51
C GLN A 7 -11.21 15.16 5.17
N GLN A 8 -11.17 16.38 5.70
CA GLN A 8 -12.16 17.43 5.42
C GLN A 8 -12.11 17.95 3.98
N ASN A 9 -11.00 17.71 3.25
CA ASN A 9 -10.86 18.06 1.85
C ASN A 9 -10.78 16.77 1.03
N GLU A 10 -11.92 16.32 0.50
CA GLU A 10 -12.04 15.04 -0.20
C GLU A 10 -11.11 14.94 -1.42
N LEU A 11 -10.96 16.01 -2.20
CA LEU A 11 -10.07 16.03 -3.36
C LEU A 11 -8.61 15.84 -2.94
N GLN A 12 -8.19 16.53 -1.89
CA GLN A 12 -6.85 16.36 -1.35
C GLN A 12 -6.66 14.96 -0.77
N PHE A 13 -7.64 14.45 -0.02
CA PHE A 13 -7.62 13.13 0.59
C PHE A 13 -7.49 12.02 -0.46
N LEU A 14 -8.30 12.09 -1.51
CA LEU A 14 -8.26 11.17 -2.65
C LEU A 14 -6.91 11.23 -3.38
N SER A 15 -6.38 12.44 -3.62
CA SER A 15 -5.08 12.59 -4.30
C SER A 15 -3.93 11.94 -3.52
N LEU A 16 -4.01 11.97 -2.18
CA LEU A 16 -2.99 11.48 -1.28
C LEU A 16 -3.12 9.99 -0.95
N THR A 17 -4.32 9.43 -0.90
CA THR A 17 -4.55 8.04 -0.48
C THR A 17 -5.03 7.12 -1.60
N GLY A 18 -5.60 7.68 -2.66
CA GLY A 18 -6.29 6.93 -3.72
C GLY A 18 -7.69 6.46 -3.33
N LEU A 19 -8.20 6.82 -2.14
CA LEU A 19 -9.52 6.43 -1.65
C LEU A 19 -10.35 7.66 -1.29
N SER A 20 -11.67 7.55 -1.44
CA SER A 20 -12.61 8.47 -0.81
C SER A 20 -12.62 8.28 0.72
N PRO A 21 -13.10 9.25 1.50
CA PRO A 21 -13.19 9.11 2.96
C PRO A 21 -14.00 7.88 3.41
N THR A 22 -15.07 7.53 2.70
CA THR A 22 -15.94 6.38 3.02
C THR A 22 -15.26 5.03 2.74
N GLU A 23 -14.58 4.91 1.61
CA GLU A 23 -13.77 3.72 1.28
C GLU A 23 -12.63 3.55 2.29
N PHE A 24 -12.00 4.66 2.68
CA PHE A 24 -10.95 4.67 3.69
C PHE A 24 -11.47 4.20 5.06
N GLU A 25 -12.64 4.66 5.50
CA GLU A 25 -13.24 4.22 6.77
C GLU A 25 -13.53 2.72 6.75
N THR A 26 -14.06 2.21 5.64
CA THR A 26 -14.28 0.77 5.43
C THR A 26 -12.97 -0.01 5.56
N LEU A 27 -11.93 0.42 4.85
CA LEU A 27 -10.60 -0.21 4.92
C LEU A 27 -9.97 -0.10 6.32
N SER A 28 -10.22 1.00 7.05
CA SER A 28 -9.72 1.20 8.41
C SER A 28 -10.26 0.16 9.38
N ILE A 29 -11.55 -0.18 9.27
CA ILE A 29 -12.17 -1.25 10.08
C ILE A 29 -11.44 -2.56 9.83
N ASP A 30 -11.27 -2.96 8.58
CA ASP A 30 -10.59 -4.22 8.24
C ASP A 30 -9.10 -4.21 8.64
N PHE A 31 -8.42 -3.09 8.46
CA PHE A 31 -7.02 -2.91 8.86
C PHE A 31 -6.85 -2.98 10.38
N SER A 32 -7.82 -2.50 11.16
CA SER A 32 -7.81 -2.58 12.61
C SER A 32 -7.69 -4.02 13.11
N VAL A 33 -8.36 -4.97 12.44
CA VAL A 33 -8.34 -6.39 12.82
C VAL A 33 -6.93 -6.98 12.67
N GLU A 34 -6.27 -6.78 11.52
CA GLU A 34 -4.90 -7.28 11.31
C GLU A 34 -3.90 -6.60 12.26
N LEU A 35 -4.09 -5.30 12.51
CA LEU A 35 -3.26 -4.55 13.44
C LEU A 35 -3.42 -5.05 14.87
N GLU A 36 -4.64 -5.32 15.34
CA GLU A 36 -4.90 -5.85 16.67
C GLU A 36 -4.32 -7.25 16.86
N VAL A 37 -4.51 -8.12 15.87
CA VAL A 37 -3.90 -9.47 15.85
C VAL A 37 -2.39 -9.36 15.96
N TYR A 38 -1.75 -8.46 15.20
CA TYR A 38 -0.31 -8.24 15.31
C TYR A 38 0.09 -7.68 16.68
N MET A 39 -0.59 -6.63 17.15
CA MET A 39 -0.28 -5.93 18.39
C MET A 39 -0.51 -6.79 19.63
N SER A 40 -1.34 -7.82 19.55
CA SER A 40 -1.51 -8.80 20.63
C SER A 40 -0.25 -9.64 20.88
N LYS A 41 0.56 -9.90 19.83
CA LYS A 41 1.72 -10.79 19.87
C LYS A 41 3.05 -10.06 19.82
N TYR A 42 3.13 -8.95 19.09
CA TYR A 42 4.39 -8.30 18.77
C TYR A 42 4.38 -6.79 19.11
N THR A 43 5.58 -6.25 19.26
CA THR A 43 5.87 -4.82 19.36
C THR A 43 6.05 -4.21 17.97
N PHE A 44 6.09 -2.87 17.87
CA PHE A 44 6.37 -2.20 16.59
C PHE A 44 7.75 -2.54 16.00
N GLU A 45 8.67 -3.03 16.84
CA GLU A 45 10.01 -3.49 16.44
C GLU A 45 10.01 -4.98 16.01
N GLY A 46 8.85 -5.64 16.01
CA GLY A 46 8.75 -7.07 15.67
C GLY A 46 9.09 -8.05 16.79
N LYS A 47 9.47 -7.57 17.98
CA LYS A 47 9.76 -8.43 19.14
C LYS A 47 8.48 -8.93 19.78
N GLU A 48 8.52 -10.13 20.36
CA GLU A 48 7.41 -10.66 21.16
C GLU A 48 7.03 -9.73 22.31
N ARG A 49 5.74 -9.63 22.54
CA ARG A 49 5.16 -8.70 23.49
C ARG A 49 4.95 -9.37 24.84
N VAL A 50 5.53 -8.76 25.88
CA VAL A 50 5.33 -9.17 27.28
C VAL A 50 4.17 -8.42 27.95
N ARG A 51 3.83 -7.21 27.47
CA ARG A 51 2.82 -6.33 28.07
C ARG A 51 1.75 -5.95 27.06
N LEU A 52 0.49 -5.99 27.49
CA LEU A 52 -0.67 -5.58 26.68
C LEU A 52 -0.42 -4.24 25.97
N TYR A 53 -0.81 -4.19 24.71
CA TYR A 53 -0.71 -2.97 23.92
C TYR A 53 -1.70 -1.92 24.43
N LYS A 54 -1.20 -0.71 24.71
CA LYS A 54 -2.03 0.46 24.98
C LYS A 54 -1.52 1.62 24.12
N PRO A 55 -2.33 2.18 23.21
CA PRO A 55 -1.93 3.33 22.42
C PRO A 55 -1.64 4.52 23.34
N ARG A 56 -0.56 5.25 23.05
CA ARG A 56 -0.19 6.46 23.80
C ARG A 56 -0.78 7.68 23.12
N LYS A 57 -1.44 8.56 23.88
CA LYS A 57 -2.01 9.82 23.35
C LYS A 57 -1.00 10.75 22.68
N ARG A 58 0.28 10.65 23.05
CA ARG A 58 1.39 11.47 22.48
C ARG A 58 2.21 10.74 21.41
N SER A 59 1.72 9.62 20.85
CA SER A 59 2.42 9.00 19.70
C SER A 59 2.20 9.83 18.44
N SER A 60 3.13 9.74 17.48
CA SER A 60 3.01 10.42 16.19
C SER A 60 1.86 9.88 15.32
N LEU A 61 1.40 8.65 15.59
CA LEU A 61 0.26 8.00 14.95
C LEU A 61 -0.63 7.38 16.05
N PRO A 62 -1.51 8.15 16.71
CA PRO A 62 -2.28 7.67 17.85
C PRO A 62 -3.36 6.66 17.46
N THR A 63 -4.14 6.90 16.41
CA THR A 63 -5.27 6.03 16.05
C THR A 63 -4.94 5.01 14.98
N VAL A 64 -5.87 4.12 14.65
CA VAL A 64 -5.72 3.14 13.55
C VAL A 64 -5.73 3.87 12.22
N GLU A 65 -6.63 4.85 12.08
CA GLU A 65 -6.78 5.73 10.92
C GLU A 65 -5.48 6.48 10.65
N ASP A 66 -4.82 7.04 11.67
CA ASP A 66 -3.52 7.71 11.48
C ASP A 66 -2.47 6.76 10.89
N LYS A 67 -2.45 5.49 11.31
CA LYS A 67 -1.50 4.47 10.83
C LYS A 67 -1.81 4.06 9.40
N LEU A 68 -3.08 3.85 9.09
CA LEU A 68 -3.53 3.52 7.74
C LEU A 68 -3.27 4.69 6.78
N PHE A 69 -3.63 5.91 7.18
CA PHE A 69 -3.39 7.12 6.41
C PHE A 69 -1.89 7.32 6.13
N PHE A 70 -1.04 7.15 7.14
CA PHE A 70 0.42 7.17 6.97
C PHE A 70 0.88 6.23 5.86
N ILE A 71 0.49 4.95 5.90
CA ILE A 71 0.98 3.98 4.93
C ILE A 71 0.39 4.18 3.53
N LEU A 72 -0.89 4.55 3.41
CA LEU A 72 -1.51 4.81 2.11
C LEU A 72 -0.89 6.02 1.41
N VAL A 73 -0.59 7.10 2.15
CA VAL A 73 0.13 8.26 1.61
C VAL A 73 1.50 7.84 1.06
N PHE A 74 2.23 7.01 1.79
CA PHE A 74 3.52 6.49 1.33
C PHE A 74 3.38 5.69 0.03
N MET A 75 2.42 4.75 -0.03
CA MET A 75 2.23 3.91 -1.21
C MET A 75 1.74 4.68 -2.43
N LYS A 76 0.85 5.66 -2.24
CA LYS A 76 0.25 6.43 -3.33
C LYS A 76 1.20 7.46 -3.94
N THR A 77 2.02 8.10 -3.10
CA THR A 77 2.89 9.22 -3.52
C THR A 77 4.34 8.80 -3.74
N ASN A 78 4.73 7.61 -3.28
CA ASN A 78 6.10 7.07 -3.31
C ASN A 78 7.18 8.13 -2.95
N PRO A 79 7.06 8.82 -1.81
CA PRO A 79 7.95 9.91 -1.45
C PRO A 79 9.28 9.39 -0.88
N LEU A 80 10.30 10.25 -0.83
CA LEU A 80 11.50 9.97 -0.02
C LEU A 80 11.10 9.73 1.45
N GLN A 81 11.73 8.76 2.11
CA GLN A 81 11.40 8.43 3.51
C GLN A 81 11.62 9.62 4.45
N GLU A 82 12.64 10.44 4.21
CA GLU A 82 12.89 11.69 4.95
C GLU A 82 11.72 12.69 4.81
N HIS A 83 11.26 12.92 3.58
CA HIS A 83 10.12 13.81 3.31
C HIS A 83 8.84 13.29 3.97
N HIS A 84 8.61 11.97 3.90
CA HIS A 84 7.47 11.34 4.54
C HIS A 84 7.54 11.47 6.07
N ALA A 85 8.70 11.18 6.67
CA ALA A 85 8.90 11.32 8.11
C ALA A 85 8.68 12.75 8.60
N ALA A 86 9.27 13.74 7.91
CA ALA A 86 9.07 15.16 8.19
C ALA A 86 7.61 15.57 8.08
N SER A 87 6.91 15.10 7.04
CA SER A 87 5.48 15.36 6.83
C SER A 87 4.63 14.87 8.01
N PHE A 88 5.01 13.80 8.69
CA PHE A 88 4.29 13.25 9.85
C PHE A 88 4.92 13.60 11.21
N GLY A 89 5.87 14.55 11.25
CA GLY A 89 6.50 15.00 12.48
C GLY A 89 7.26 13.90 13.22
N MET A 90 7.94 13.02 12.49
CA MET A 90 8.74 11.94 13.06
C MET A 90 10.13 11.84 12.40
N THR A 91 11.03 11.07 13.01
CA THR A 91 12.35 10.81 12.43
C THR A 91 12.28 9.74 11.34
N GLN A 92 13.19 9.79 10.38
CA GLN A 92 13.25 8.81 9.28
C GLN A 92 13.37 7.35 9.76
N PRO A 93 14.20 7.00 10.76
CA PRO A 93 14.26 5.63 11.24
C PRO A 93 12.92 5.12 11.80
N LYS A 94 12.15 6.00 12.43
CA LYS A 94 10.82 5.67 12.94
C LYS A 94 9.80 5.48 11.81
N ALA A 95 9.85 6.34 10.80
CA ALA A 95 9.01 6.18 9.61
C ALA A 95 9.34 4.88 8.87
N ASN A 96 10.63 4.57 8.70
CA ASN A 96 11.10 3.32 8.09
C ASN A 96 10.51 2.09 8.82
N MET A 97 10.64 2.04 10.15
CA MET A 97 10.05 0.97 10.96
C MET A 97 8.54 0.85 10.74
N TYR A 98 7.80 1.97 10.73
CA TYR A 98 6.36 1.94 10.48
C TYR A 98 6.00 1.49 9.07
N ILE A 99 6.74 1.92 8.05
CA ILE A 99 6.52 1.50 6.65
C ILE A 99 6.68 -0.02 6.55
N HIS A 100 7.80 -0.57 7.04
CA HIS A 100 8.06 -2.01 7.00
C HIS A 100 7.08 -2.84 7.83
N LEU A 101 6.52 -2.26 8.89
CA LEU A 101 5.48 -2.90 9.69
C LEU A 101 4.11 -2.87 9.00
N PHE A 102 3.70 -1.72 8.46
CA PHE A 102 2.33 -1.53 8.00
C PHE A 102 2.09 -2.07 6.60
N ILE A 103 3.11 -2.15 5.72
CA ILE A 103 2.95 -2.76 4.39
C ILE A 103 2.43 -4.21 4.50
N PRO A 104 3.09 -5.13 5.24
CA PRO A 104 2.62 -6.52 5.33
C PRO A 104 1.25 -6.65 5.99
N LEU A 105 0.90 -5.74 6.91
CA LEU A 105 -0.43 -5.74 7.53
C LEU A 105 -1.50 -5.30 6.53
N LEU A 106 -1.24 -4.23 5.77
CA LEU A 106 -2.13 -3.76 4.73
C LEU A 106 -2.30 -4.81 3.62
N GLU A 107 -1.22 -5.46 3.20
CA GLU A 107 -1.29 -6.56 2.24
C GLU A 107 -2.15 -7.72 2.73
N LYS A 108 -2.04 -8.11 4.02
CA LYS A 108 -2.90 -9.14 4.61
C LYS A 108 -4.37 -8.71 4.63
N THR A 109 -4.63 -7.46 5.01
CA THR A 109 -5.98 -6.88 5.00
C THR A 109 -6.59 -6.97 3.60
N LEU A 110 -5.90 -6.43 2.58
CA LEU A 110 -6.36 -6.44 1.20
C LEU A 110 -6.51 -7.87 0.66
N LYS A 111 -5.61 -8.79 1.04
CA LYS A 111 -5.72 -10.21 0.67
C LYS A 111 -6.98 -10.85 1.23
N ARG A 112 -7.32 -10.57 2.50
CA ARG A 112 -8.52 -11.09 3.16
C ARG A 112 -9.79 -10.52 2.54
N MET A 113 -9.75 -9.25 2.13
CA MET A 113 -10.86 -8.58 1.42
C MET A 113 -11.00 -9.04 -0.03
N GLY A 114 -9.98 -9.68 -0.62
CA GLY A 114 -9.97 -10.06 -2.04
C GLY A 114 -9.55 -8.94 -2.99
N GLU A 115 -9.02 -7.83 -2.47
CA GLU A 115 -8.70 -6.60 -3.19
C GLU A 115 -7.25 -6.54 -3.72
N LEU A 116 -6.47 -7.60 -3.51
CA LEU A 116 -5.12 -7.67 -4.07
C LEU A 116 -5.15 -7.94 -5.58
N PRO A 117 -4.32 -7.24 -6.38
CA PRO A 117 -4.24 -7.50 -7.80
C PRO A 117 -3.73 -8.91 -8.09
N THR A 118 -4.37 -9.59 -9.04
CA THR A 118 -3.88 -10.89 -9.50
C THR A 118 -2.55 -10.72 -10.24
N ARG A 119 -1.58 -11.58 -9.92
CA ARG A 119 -0.30 -11.66 -10.64
C ARG A 119 -0.28 -12.76 -11.71
N LYS A 120 -1.36 -13.53 -11.84
CA LYS A 120 -1.47 -14.61 -12.83
C LYS A 120 -2.25 -14.12 -14.03
N ALA A 121 -1.57 -13.99 -15.18
CA ALA A 121 -2.19 -13.62 -16.43
C ALA A 121 -3.36 -14.56 -16.82
N SER A 122 -3.25 -15.86 -16.49
CA SER A 122 -4.31 -16.84 -16.74
C SER A 122 -5.62 -16.50 -16.02
N LEU A 123 -5.56 -15.89 -14.83
CA LEU A 123 -6.75 -15.46 -14.09
C LEU A 123 -7.38 -14.19 -14.69
N VAL A 124 -6.57 -13.35 -15.33
CA VAL A 124 -7.08 -12.19 -16.07
C VAL A 124 -7.91 -12.66 -17.27
N VAL A 125 -7.43 -13.69 -17.99
CA VAL A 125 -8.18 -14.29 -19.12
C VAL A 125 -9.56 -14.77 -18.66
N GLU A 126 -9.64 -15.39 -17.49
CA GLU A 126 -10.92 -15.85 -16.93
C GLU A 126 -11.84 -14.68 -16.54
N LEU A 127 -11.29 -13.62 -15.93
CA LEU A 127 -12.02 -12.42 -15.55
C LEU A 127 -12.65 -11.72 -16.78
N VAL A 128 -11.89 -11.62 -17.87
CA VAL A 128 -12.33 -10.88 -19.06
C VAL A 128 -13.15 -11.71 -20.04
N LYS A 129 -13.26 -13.03 -19.84
CA LYS A 129 -13.91 -13.97 -20.76
C LYS A 129 -15.37 -13.61 -21.09
N ASN A 130 -16.07 -12.97 -20.16
CA ASN A 130 -17.48 -12.61 -20.31
C ASN A 130 -17.69 -11.21 -20.92
N TYR A 131 -16.62 -10.50 -21.27
CA TYR A 131 -16.68 -9.17 -21.87
C TYR A 131 -16.32 -9.29 -23.35
N SER A 132 -17.17 -8.76 -24.23
CA SER A 132 -16.91 -8.74 -25.68
C SER A 132 -15.78 -7.79 -26.04
N ASP A 133 -15.69 -6.66 -25.33
CA ASP A 133 -14.72 -5.60 -25.57
C ASP A 133 -13.99 -5.26 -24.27
N VAL A 134 -12.66 -5.34 -24.32
CA VAL A 134 -11.78 -5.11 -23.18
C VAL A 134 -10.79 -4.02 -23.55
N LEU A 135 -10.86 -2.88 -22.87
CA LEU A 135 -9.87 -1.82 -22.99
C LEU A 135 -8.73 -2.10 -22.03
N LEU A 136 -7.57 -2.45 -22.57
CA LEU A 136 -6.35 -2.67 -21.79
C LEU A 136 -5.55 -1.37 -21.75
N ASP A 137 -5.53 -0.71 -20.59
CA ASP A 137 -4.58 0.37 -20.33
C ASP A 137 -3.30 -0.24 -19.73
N GLY A 138 -2.26 -0.31 -20.54
CA GLY A 138 -1.01 -0.96 -20.19
C GLY A 138 0.18 -0.18 -20.72
N THR A 139 1.19 0.01 -19.88
CA THR A 139 2.48 0.60 -20.29
C THR A 139 3.54 -0.49 -20.33
N GLU A 140 4.32 -0.54 -21.42
CA GLU A 140 5.50 -1.41 -21.48
C GLU A 140 6.46 -1.06 -20.34
N ARG A 141 6.85 -2.06 -19.55
CA ARG A 141 7.88 -1.89 -18.51
C ARG A 141 9.24 -2.26 -19.09
N PRO A 142 10.26 -1.40 -18.97
CA PRO A 142 11.61 -1.76 -19.38
C PRO A 142 12.09 -2.96 -18.55
N ILE A 143 12.65 -3.95 -19.23
CA ILE A 143 13.30 -5.11 -18.60
C ILE A 143 14.78 -5.10 -18.97
N GLN A 144 15.62 -5.72 -18.13
CA GLN A 144 16.98 -6.00 -18.52
C GLN A 144 16.98 -6.99 -19.69
N ARG A 145 17.75 -6.68 -20.74
CA ARG A 145 17.85 -7.53 -21.92
C ARG A 145 18.35 -8.93 -21.53
N PRO A 146 17.58 -10.00 -21.76
CA PRO A 146 18.05 -11.36 -21.50
C PRO A 146 19.29 -11.67 -22.37
N PRO A 147 20.28 -12.41 -21.84
CA PRO A 147 21.46 -12.81 -22.62
C PRO A 147 21.15 -13.92 -23.63
N ASP A 148 20.13 -14.73 -23.34
CA ASP A 148 19.66 -15.81 -24.21
C ASP A 148 18.89 -15.25 -25.42
N ALA A 149 19.27 -15.68 -26.62
CA ALA A 149 18.77 -15.12 -27.88
C ALA A 149 17.29 -15.43 -28.13
N ASP A 150 16.84 -16.65 -27.80
CA ASP A 150 15.45 -17.07 -27.95
C ASP A 150 14.55 -16.30 -26.99
N ARG A 151 14.99 -16.13 -25.74
CA ARG A 151 14.29 -15.31 -24.76
C ARG A 151 14.28 -13.84 -25.16
N GLN A 152 15.36 -13.33 -25.73
CA GLN A 152 15.42 -11.97 -26.24
C GLN A 152 14.39 -11.73 -27.35
N LYS A 153 14.23 -12.68 -28.28
CA LYS A 153 13.22 -12.63 -29.33
C LYS A 153 11.80 -12.69 -28.76
N SER A 154 11.57 -13.54 -27.76
CA SER A 154 10.26 -13.65 -27.10
C SER A 154 9.85 -12.39 -26.34
N CYS A 155 10.82 -11.65 -25.78
CA CYS A 155 10.58 -10.40 -25.04
C CYS A 155 10.59 -9.15 -25.92
N TYR A 156 10.83 -9.28 -27.23
CA TYR A 156 10.91 -8.15 -28.14
C TYR A 156 9.51 -7.58 -28.42
N SER A 157 9.24 -6.35 -27.97
CA SER A 157 7.91 -5.72 -28.09
C SER A 157 7.58 -5.23 -29.50
N GLY A 158 8.45 -5.42 -30.49
CA GLY A 158 8.22 -4.97 -31.86
C GLY A 158 8.42 -3.48 -32.08
N LYS A 159 8.65 -2.67 -31.02
CA LYS A 159 9.01 -1.25 -31.16
C LYS A 159 10.39 -1.10 -31.75
N LYS A 160 10.43 -0.94 -33.07
CA LYS A 160 11.57 -0.48 -33.84
C LYS A 160 11.23 0.93 -34.29
N ASN A 161 11.91 1.93 -33.72
CA ASN A 161 11.78 3.36 -34.02
C ASN A 161 10.57 4.06 -33.39
N SER A 162 10.76 4.62 -32.22
CA SER A 162 10.03 5.79 -31.69
C SER A 162 11.03 6.65 -30.93
#